data_AF-A0A537DWK7-F1
#
_entry.id   AF-A0A537DWK7-F1
#
_cell.length_a   1.000
_cell.length_b   1.000
_cell.length_c   1.000
_cell.angle_alpha   90.00
_cell.angle_beta   90.00
_cell.angle_gamma   90.00
#
_symmetry.space_group_name_H-M   'P 1'
#
loop_
_entity.id
_entity.type
_entity.pdbx_description
1 polymer ?
#
loop_
_entity_poly.entity_id
_entity_poly.type
_entity_poly.pdbx_seq_one_letter_code
_entity_poly.pdbx_strand_id
1 'polypeptide(L)'
;MGGRTALLYSEKFLDYDLGPFHPLRPIRVKLTHDLIQSKGLLNEDSSKITLPRVASEEEILLFHERDYVRLVQKYSEKGSGLLDAGDTPAFKGCFEATSLVVGASLEACDKIMTGK
;
A
#
# COMPACT_ATOMS: atom_id res chain seq x y z
N MET A 1 25.07 -11.97 12.61
CA MET A 1 24.58 -10.61 12.93
C MET A 1 23.21 -10.47 12.29
N GLY A 2 22.16 -10.14 13.04
CA GLY A 2 20.86 -9.81 12.47
C GLY A 2 20.94 -8.43 11.82
N GLY A 3 20.49 -8.30 10.57
CA GLY A 3 20.40 -7.00 9.90
C GLY A 3 19.30 -6.12 10.50
N ARG A 4 19.37 -4.80 10.27
CA ARG A 4 18.26 -3.89 10.59
C ARG A 4 17.08 -4.20 9.66
N THR A 5 15.88 -4.20 10.22
CA THR A 5 14.63 -4.46 9.51
C THR A 5 13.68 -3.28 9.71
N ALA A 6 13.05 -2.83 8.62
CA ALA A 6 11.96 -1.87 8.67
C ALA A 6 10.67 -2.55 8.20
N LEU A 7 9.62 -2.50 9.02
CA LEU A 7 8.28 -2.96 8.64
C LEU A 7 7.41 -1.74 8.34
N LEU A 8 6.98 -1.59 7.10
CA LEU A 8 6.11 -0.49 6.67
C LEU A 8 4.66 -0.88 6.94
N TYR A 9 4.00 -0.20 7.89
CA TYR A 9 2.61 -0.50 8.25
C TYR A 9 1.80 0.76 8.58
N SER A 10 0.53 0.75 8.15
CA SER A 10 -0.50 1.71 8.55
C SER A 10 -1.86 1.03 8.47
N GLU A 11 -2.76 1.33 9.42
CA GLU A 11 -4.16 0.90 9.35
C GLU A 11 -4.85 1.40 8.08
N LYS A 12 -4.35 2.47 7.44
CA LYS A 12 -4.87 2.97 6.15
C LYS A 12 -4.73 1.97 4.99
N PHE A 13 -3.92 0.92 5.12
CA PHE A 13 -3.95 -0.18 4.15
C PHE A 13 -5.30 -0.90 4.11
N LEU A 14 -6.13 -0.75 5.15
CA LEU A 14 -7.50 -1.26 5.16
C LEU A 14 -8.43 -0.53 4.20
N ASP A 15 -8.08 0.69 3.77
CA ASP A 15 -8.86 1.47 2.82
C ASP A 15 -8.83 0.87 1.41
N TYR A 16 -7.90 -0.06 1.12
CA TYR A 16 -7.89 -0.83 -0.12
C TYR A 16 -8.92 -1.98 -0.06
N ASP A 17 -10.21 -1.63 -0.08
CA ASP A 17 -11.33 -2.58 -0.09
C ASP A 17 -12.02 -2.60 -1.47
N LEU A 18 -11.86 -3.72 -2.19
CA LEU A 18 -12.49 -3.99 -3.49
C LEU A 18 -13.99 -4.35 -3.39
N GLY A 19 -14.56 -4.31 -2.18
CA GLY A 19 -15.95 -4.57 -1.91
C GLY A 19 -16.20 -5.95 -1.29
N PRO A 20 -17.40 -6.15 -0.71
CA PRO A 20 -17.69 -7.27 0.19
C PRO A 20 -17.65 -8.65 -0.48
N PHE A 21 -17.78 -8.71 -1.81
CA PHE A 21 -17.78 -9.95 -2.58
C PHE A 21 -16.43 -10.27 -3.24
N HIS A 22 -15.46 -9.35 -3.16
CA HIS A 22 -14.15 -9.55 -3.77
C HIS A 22 -13.25 -10.41 -2.85
N PRO A 23 -12.55 -11.44 -3.37
CA PRO A 23 -11.76 -12.36 -2.56
C PRO A 23 -10.53 -11.71 -1.91
N LEU A 24 -9.96 -10.67 -2.54
CA LEU A 24 -8.88 -9.88 -1.94
C LEU A 24 -9.42 -9.00 -0.82
N ARG A 25 -9.23 -9.45 0.43
CA ARG A 25 -9.64 -8.71 1.64
C ARG A 25 -8.45 -8.00 2.28
N PRO A 26 -8.50 -6.68 2.52
CA PRO A 26 -7.35 -5.94 3.07
C PRO A 26 -7.04 -6.28 4.53
N ILE A 27 -8.01 -6.84 5.27
CA ILE A 27 -7.83 -7.33 6.65
C ILE A 27 -6.63 -8.29 6.80
N ARG A 28 -6.24 -9.00 5.72
CA ARG A 28 -5.05 -9.87 5.70
C ARG A 28 -3.77 -9.14 6.12
N VAL A 29 -3.65 -7.84 5.80
CA VAL A 29 -2.47 -7.03 6.12
C VAL A 29 -2.42 -6.74 7.62
N LYS A 30 -3.55 -6.34 8.20
CA LYS A 30 -3.68 -6.13 9.65
C LYS A 30 -3.46 -7.41 10.45
N LEU A 31 -4.11 -8.52 10.06
CA LEU A 31 -3.91 -9.81 10.74
C LEU A 31 -2.44 -10.26 10.70
N THR A 32 -1.73 -9.96 9.62
CA THR A 32 -0.28 -10.24 9.52
C THR A 32 0.51 -9.37 10.49
N HIS A 33 0.23 -8.07 10.54
CA HIS A 33 0.86 -7.14 11.48
C HIS A 33 0.59 -7.54 12.95
N ASP A 34 -0.66 -7.85 13.29
CA ASP A 34 -1.06 -8.24 14.65
C ASP A 34 -0.40 -9.56 15.07
N LEU A 35 -0.27 -10.51 14.13
CA LEU A 35 0.47 -11.75 14.37
C LEU A 35 1.95 -11.47 14.64
N ILE A 36 2.60 -10.63 13.82
CA ILE A 36 4.00 -10.22 14.00
C ILE A 36 4.21 -9.60 15.39
N GLN A 37 3.31 -8.70 15.81
CA GLN A 37 3.33 -8.10 17.14
C GLN A 37 3.13 -9.13 18.26
N SER A 38 2.11 -9.99 18.14
CA SER A 38 1.82 -11.02 19.16
C SER A 38 2.95 -12.03 19.36
N LYS A 39 3.78 -12.23 18.33
CA LYS A 39 4.96 -13.10 18.36
C LYS A 39 6.21 -12.40 18.89
N GLY A 40 6.15 -11.11 19.20
CA GLY A 40 7.29 -10.34 19.70
C GLY A 40 8.44 -10.24 18.69
N LEU A 41 8.13 -10.29 17.38
CA LEU A 41 9.16 -10.23 16.32
C LEU A 41 9.69 -8.81 16.08
N LEU A 42 9.04 -7.82 16.67
CA LEU A 42 9.43 -6.41 16.61
C LEU A 42 10.19 -6.05 17.87
N ASN A 43 11.41 -5.51 17.70
CA ASN A 43 12.19 -4.90 18.77
C ASN A 43 12.62 -3.50 18.34
N GLU A 44 12.62 -2.55 19.29
CA GLU A 44 12.96 -1.17 18.95
C GLU A 44 14.42 -1.01 18.46
N ASP A 45 15.29 -1.96 18.78
CA ASP A 45 16.71 -1.92 18.44
C ASP A 45 17.05 -2.43 17.03
N SER A 46 16.27 -3.38 16.47
CA SER A 46 16.60 -4.02 15.18
C SER A 46 15.43 -4.17 14.21
N SER A 47 14.17 -4.05 14.64
CA SER A 47 12.98 -4.15 13.78
C SER A 47 11.92 -3.10 14.13
N LYS A 48 11.92 -1.99 13.38
CA LYS A 48 11.03 -0.84 13.63
C LYS A 48 9.83 -0.83 12.70
N ILE A 49 8.66 -0.51 13.25
CA ILE A 49 7.51 -0.09 12.44
C ILE A 49 7.80 1.30 11.90
N THR A 50 7.68 1.46 10.59
CA THR A 50 7.76 2.75 9.90
C THR A 50 6.41 3.05 9.27
N LEU A 51 5.95 4.30 9.40
CA LEU A 51 4.77 4.76 8.68
C LEU A 51 5.09 4.87 7.19
N PRO A 52 4.27 4.28 6.31
CA PRO A 52 4.38 4.47 4.87
C PRO A 52 4.00 5.90 4.48
N ARG A 53 4.57 6.40 3.39
CA ARG A 53 4.18 7.65 2.73
C ARG A 53 3.24 7.37 1.56
N VAL A 54 2.50 8.39 1.14
CA VAL A 54 1.75 8.36 -0.12
C VAL A 54 2.74 8.69 -1.24
N ALA A 55 2.77 7.88 -2.30
CA ALA A 55 3.57 8.18 -3.49
C ALA A 55 3.02 9.41 -4.21
N SER A 56 3.92 10.22 -4.76
CA SER A 56 3.51 11.35 -5.61
C SER A 56 3.07 10.85 -6.99
N GLU A 57 2.31 11.68 -7.72
CA GLU A 57 1.93 11.34 -9.09
C GLU A 57 3.18 11.18 -9.98
N GLU A 58 4.21 12.01 -9.79
CA GLU A 58 5.47 11.93 -10.52
C GLU A 58 6.17 10.58 -10.34
N GLU A 59 6.15 10.03 -9.12
CA GLU A 59 6.72 8.71 -8.83
C GLU A 59 5.94 7.59 -9.50
N ILE A 60 4.60 7.68 -9.51
CA ILE A 60 3.73 6.71 -10.18
C ILE A 60 3.95 6.76 -11.71
N LEU A 61 4.16 7.97 -12.26
CA LEU A 61 4.45 8.20 -13.68
C LEU A 61 5.85 7.76 -14.12
N LEU A 62 6.73 7.31 -13.22
CA LEU A 62 8.00 6.68 -13.59
C LEU A 62 7.80 5.37 -14.37
N PHE A 63 6.64 4.74 -14.21
CA PHE A 63 6.29 3.49 -14.90
C PHE A 63 4.96 3.58 -15.66
N HIS A 64 3.94 4.19 -15.07
CA HIS A 64 2.61 4.23 -15.67
C HIS A 64 2.44 5.37 -16.68
N GLU A 65 1.66 5.14 -17.73
CA GLU A 65 1.24 6.19 -18.65
C GLU A 65 0.27 7.16 -17.97
N ARG A 66 0.40 8.45 -18.30
CA ARG A 66 -0.41 9.52 -17.70
C ARG A 66 -1.91 9.32 -17.91
N ASP A 67 -2.32 8.83 -19.07
CA ASP A 67 -3.74 8.63 -19.37
C ASP A 67 -4.35 7.48 -18.55
N TYR A 68 -3.55 6.46 -18.22
CA TYR A 68 -3.96 5.42 -17.29
C TYR A 68 -4.12 5.98 -15.86
N VAL A 69 -3.15 6.77 -15.38
CA VAL A 69 -3.25 7.39 -14.04
C VAL A 69 -4.50 8.26 -13.92
N ARG A 70 -4.80 9.06 -14.95
CA ARG A 70 -6.03 9.87 -15.02
C ARG A 70 -7.30 9.03 -15.00
N LEU A 71 -7.30 7.88 -15.70
CA LEU A 71 -8.41 6.94 -15.67
C LEU A 71 -8.66 6.44 -14.23
N VAL A 72 -7.59 6.02 -13.54
CA VAL A 72 -7.69 5.54 -12.15
C VAL A 72 -8.19 6.64 -11.22
N GLN A 73 -7.66 7.87 -11.32
CA GLN A 73 -8.13 9.03 -10.54
C GLN A 73 -9.63 9.28 -10.76
N LYS A 74 -10.09 9.29 -12.02
CA LYS A 74 -11.51 9.48 -12.36
C LYS A 74 -12.40 8.39 -11.75
N TYR A 75 -11.96 7.13 -11.79
CA TYR A 75 -12.70 6.01 -11.22
C TYR A 75 -12.64 5.99 -9.69
N SER A 76 -11.55 6.45 -9.10
CA SER A 76 -11.40 6.71 -7.65
C SER A 76 -12.44 7.72 -7.18
N GLU A 77 -12.59 8.83 -7.91
CA GLU A 77 -13.60 9.85 -7.60
C GLU A 77 -15.04 9.32 -7.75
N LYS A 78 -15.29 8.55 -8.81
CA LYS A 78 -16.60 7.94 -9.08
C LYS A 78 -16.96 6.86 -8.05
N GLY A 79 -15.96 6.12 -7.57
CA GLY A 79 -16.09 5.02 -6.62
C GLY A 79 -16.83 3.79 -7.13
N SER A 80 -16.90 3.59 -8.46
CA SER A 80 -17.55 2.44 -9.08
C SER A 80 -17.08 2.22 -10.53
N GLY A 81 -17.25 0.99 -11.01
CA GLY A 81 -16.82 0.55 -12.34
C GLY A 81 -15.68 -0.45 -12.26
N LEU A 82 -15.15 -0.86 -13.41
CA LEU A 82 -14.02 -1.78 -13.52
C LEU A 82 -12.85 -1.06 -14.16
N LEU A 83 -11.66 -1.24 -13.61
CA LEU A 83 -10.39 -0.74 -14.14
C LEU A 83 -9.76 -1.73 -15.14
N ASP A 84 -10.31 -2.94 -15.23
CA ASP A 84 -9.90 -4.01 -16.13
C ASP A 84 -11.11 -4.73 -16.74
N ALA A 85 -10.91 -5.95 -17.23
CA ALA A 85 -11.95 -6.77 -17.84
C ALA A 85 -12.92 -7.46 -16.86
N GLY A 86 -12.83 -7.24 -15.54
CA GLY A 86 -13.79 -7.81 -14.58
C GLY A 86 -13.32 -8.05 -13.14
N ASP A 87 -12.01 -7.99 -12.86
CA ASP A 87 -11.44 -8.38 -11.57
C ASP A 87 -11.04 -7.19 -10.70
N THR A 88 -10.85 -6.01 -11.29
CA THR A 88 -10.38 -4.82 -10.58
C THR A 88 -11.50 -3.77 -10.46
N PRO A 89 -12.43 -3.91 -9.50
CA PRO A 89 -13.44 -2.90 -9.26
C PRO A 89 -12.83 -1.62 -8.68
N ALA A 90 -13.31 -0.48 -9.16
CA ALA A 90 -13.02 0.80 -8.53
C ALA A 90 -13.90 1.01 -7.31
N PHE A 91 -13.31 1.60 -6.28
CA PHE A 91 -13.97 2.05 -5.05
C PHE A 91 -13.57 3.49 -4.76
N LYS A 92 -14.36 4.16 -3.92
CA LYS A 92 -14.12 5.57 -3.61
C LYS A 92 -12.76 5.71 -2.90
N GLY A 93 -11.85 6.49 -3.49
CA GLY A 93 -10.51 6.68 -2.92
C GLY A 93 -9.49 5.60 -3.31
N CYS A 94 -9.74 4.79 -4.34
CA CYS A 94 -8.81 3.73 -4.75
C CYS A 94 -7.45 4.25 -5.24
N PHE A 95 -7.40 5.44 -5.85
CA PHE A 95 -6.13 6.06 -6.24
C PHE A 95 -5.29 6.38 -5.01
N GLU A 96 -5.87 6.98 -3.99
CA GLU A 96 -5.22 7.36 -2.74
C GLU A 96 -4.76 6.12 -1.94
N ALA A 97 -5.64 5.11 -1.83
CA ALA A 97 -5.33 3.86 -1.14
C ALA A 97 -4.16 3.10 -1.82
N THR A 98 -4.16 3.03 -3.15
CA THR A 98 -3.08 2.38 -3.90
C THR A 98 -1.78 3.21 -3.90
N SER A 99 -1.87 4.54 -3.91
CA SER A 99 -0.72 5.43 -3.79
C SER A 99 0.02 5.26 -2.45
N LEU A 100 -0.69 4.92 -1.38
CA LEU A 100 -0.07 4.54 -0.10
C LEU A 100 0.72 3.22 -0.20
N VAL A 101 0.20 2.24 -0.93
CA VAL A 101 0.88 0.95 -1.15
C VAL A 101 2.15 1.13 -1.97
N VAL A 102 2.10 1.95 -3.02
CA VAL A 102 3.28 2.32 -3.81
C VAL A 102 4.30 3.05 -2.93
N GLY A 103 3.88 4.06 -2.18
CA GLY A 103 4.78 4.85 -1.35
C GLY A 103 5.39 4.06 -0.19
N ALA A 104 4.71 3.03 0.32
CA ALA A 104 5.31 2.07 1.26
C ALA A 104 6.49 1.30 0.64
N SER A 105 6.33 0.87 -0.62
CA SER A 105 7.38 0.15 -1.34
C SER A 105 8.57 1.06 -1.67
N LEU A 106 8.30 2.30 -2.11
CA LEU A 106 9.34 3.29 -2.39
C LEU A 106 10.11 3.68 -1.12
N GLU A 107 9.42 3.92 -0.01
CA GLU A 107 10.06 4.22 1.28
C GLU A 107 10.95 3.04 1.75
N ALA A 108 10.52 1.80 1.55
CA ALA A 108 11.35 0.64 1.86
C ALA A 108 12.61 0.59 0.99
N CYS A 109 12.50 0.86 -0.32
CA CYS A 109 13.64 0.98 -1.21
C CYS A 109 14.60 2.10 -0.77
N ASP A 110 14.07 3.29 -0.47
CA ASP A 110 14.87 4.44 -0.03
C ASP A 110 15.64 4.13 1.26
N LYS A 111 15.02 3.42 2.22
CA LYS A 111 15.71 2.96 3.43
C LYS A 111 16.86 2.01 3.13
N ILE A 112 16.63 1.01 2.28
CA ILE A 112 17.67 0.07 1.87
C ILE A 112 18.84 0.82 1.22
N MET A 113 18.54 1.71 0.26
CA MET A 113 19.56 2.47 -0.47
C MET A 113 20.32 3.46 0.42
N THR A 114 19.72 3.91 1.52
CA THR A 114 20.35 4.84 2.49
C THR A 114 20.89 4.16 3.75
N GLY A 115 20.85 2.82 3.82
CA GLY A 115 21.36 2.04 4.95
C GLY A 115 20.58 2.22 6.26
N LYS A 116 19.28 2.54 6.16
CA LYS A 116 18.38 2.78 7.30
C LYS A 116 17.55 1.54 7.65
#